data_AF-E0CX92-F1
#
_entry.id   AF-E0CX92-F1
#
_cell.length_a   1.000
_cell.length_b   1.000
_cell.length_c   1.000
_cell.angle_alpha   90.00
_cell.angle_beta   90.00
_cell.angle_gamma   90.00
#
_symmetry.space_group_name_H-M   'P 1'
#
loop_
_entity.id
_entity.type
_entity.pdbx_description
1 polymer ?
#
loop_
_entity_poly.entity_id
_entity_poly.type
_entity_poly.pdbx_seq_one_letter_code
_entity_poly.pdbx_strand_id
1 'polypeptide(L)'
;MGLGVSVGLPLGALPGMLLPLAFATTLTSFIFSLLLYAKALVAPASALAPGGNSGNSMYDFFLGRELNPRLGSFDFKYFCELRPGLIGWVFINLALLMQEAELRGSPSLAMWLVNGFQLLYVGD
;
A
#
# COMPACT_ATOMS: atom_id res chain seq x y z
N MET A 1 -7.28 -11.61 1.30
CA MET A 1 -8.23 -11.14 0.27
C MET A 1 -9.60 -11.84 0.40
N GLY A 2 -9.69 -13.17 0.56
CA GLY A 2 -10.99 -13.86 0.67
C GLY A 2 -11.78 -13.62 1.97
N LEU A 3 -11.10 -13.34 3.10
CA LEU A 3 -11.75 -13.20 4.41
C LEU A 3 -12.63 -11.94 4.55
N GLY A 4 -12.30 -10.83 3.89
CA GLY A 4 -13.08 -9.58 4.03
C GLY A 4 -14.45 -9.64 3.34
N VAL A 5 -14.49 -10.27 2.16
CA VAL A 5 -15.74 -10.48 1.39
C VAL A 5 -16.63 -11.54 2.05
N SER A 6 -16.04 -12.60 2.63
CA SER A 6 -16.81 -13.62 3.36
C SER A 6 -17.37 -13.14 4.69
N VAL A 7 -16.81 -12.08 5.28
CA VAL A 7 -17.27 -11.48 6.55
C VAL A 7 -18.36 -10.42 6.31
N GLY A 8 -18.74 -10.15 5.05
CA GLY A 8 -19.83 -9.23 4.75
C GLY A 8 -19.49 -7.77 5.03
N LEU A 9 -18.22 -7.38 4.85
CA LEU A 9 -17.82 -5.97 4.93
C LEU A 9 -18.68 -5.14 3.95
N PRO A 10 -19.56 -4.24 4.44
CA PRO A 10 -20.32 -3.39 3.56
C PRO A 10 -19.34 -2.44 2.88
N LEU A 11 -19.23 -2.51 1.55
CA LEU A 11 -18.34 -1.64 0.77
C LEU A 11 -18.64 -0.15 1.01
N GLY A 12 -19.88 0.18 1.42
CA GLY A 12 -20.27 1.54 1.84
C GLY A 12 -19.68 2.02 3.18
N ALA A 13 -19.09 1.13 4.00
CA ALA A 13 -18.42 1.52 5.25
C ALA A 13 -16.94 1.88 5.04
N LEU A 14 -16.32 1.47 3.93
CA LEU A 14 -14.92 1.76 3.63
C LEU A 14 -14.58 3.26 3.65
N PRO A 15 -15.39 4.15 3.04
CA PRO A 15 -15.11 5.59 3.07
C PRO A 15 -15.12 6.16 4.49
N GLY A 16 -16.03 5.67 5.35
CA GLY A 16 -16.08 6.07 6.77
C GLY A 16 -14.90 5.57 7.60
N MET A 17 -14.20 4.53 7.12
CA MET A 17 -13.05 3.93 7.78
C MET A 17 -11.69 4.41 7.23
N LEU A 18 -11.66 5.36 6.29
CA LEU A 18 -10.41 5.81 5.65
C LEU A 18 -9.40 6.37 6.66
N LEU A 19 -9.86 7.14 7.65
CA LEU A 19 -8.96 7.71 8.66
C LEU A 19 -8.40 6.64 9.62
N PRO A 20 -9.22 5.75 10.23
CA PRO A 20 -8.70 4.60 10.97
C PRO A 20 -7.76 3.72 10.13
N LEU A 21 -8.08 3.49 8.87
CA LEU A 21 -7.28 2.69 7.96
C LEU A 21 -5.92 3.36 7.70
N ALA A 22 -5.91 4.66 7.41
CA ALA A 22 -4.69 5.43 7.21
C ALA A 22 -3.78 5.42 8.45
N PHE A 23 -4.36 5.53 9.65
CA PHE A 23 -3.61 5.43 10.90
C PHE A 23 -3.01 4.02 11.07
N ALA A 24 -3.82 2.98 10.89
CA ALA A 24 -3.38 1.59 11.00
C ALA A 24 -2.29 1.24 9.98
N THR A 25 -2.44 1.67 8.72
CA THR A 25 -1.44 1.43 7.68
C THR A 25 -0.16 2.21 7.95
N THR A 26 -0.25 3.44 8.46
CA THR A 26 0.94 4.22 8.85
C THR A 26 1.72 3.53 9.95
N LEU A 27 1.03 3.11 11.03
CA LEU A 27 1.67 2.39 12.14
C LEU A 27 2.29 1.07 11.65
N THR A 28 1.58 0.33 10.81
CA THR A 28 2.07 -0.92 10.23
C THR A 28 3.30 -0.69 9.36
N SER A 29 3.31 0.35 8.54
CA SER A 29 4.47 0.72 7.70
C SER A 29 5.68 1.12 8.54
N PHE A 30 5.49 1.84 9.65
CA PHE A 30 6.58 2.17 10.58
C PHE A 30 7.17 0.92 11.22
N ILE A 31 6.33 0.03 11.77
CA ILE A 31 6.77 -1.23 12.37
C ILE A 31 7.51 -2.08 11.32
N PHE A 32 6.95 -2.18 10.11
CA PHE A 32 7.53 -2.96 9.04
C PHE A 32 8.88 -2.39 8.57
N SER A 33 9.02 -1.07 8.46
CA SER A 33 10.29 -0.41 8.15
C SER A 33 11.37 -0.71 9.19
N LEU A 34 11.03 -0.71 10.49
CA LEU A 34 11.95 -1.11 11.56
C LEU A 34 12.42 -2.56 11.42
N LEU A 35 11.51 -3.47 11.07
CA LEU A 35 11.85 -4.88 10.86
C LEU A 35 12.77 -5.07 9.64
N LEU A 36 12.50 -4.36 8.54
CA LEU A 36 13.34 -4.39 7.35
C LEU A 36 14.74 -3.81 7.62
N TYR A 37 14.82 -2.71 8.37
CA TYR A 37 16.09 -2.13 8.75
C TYR A 37 16.90 -3.08 9.66
N ALA A 38 16.27 -3.69 10.67
CA ALA A 38 16.91 -4.67 11.53
C ALA A 38 17.44 -5.88 10.72
N LYS A 39 16.65 -6.39 9.76
CA LYS A 39 17.07 -7.44 8.84
C LYS A 39 18.26 -7.01 7.98
N ALA A 40 18.30 -5.76 7.53
CA ALA A 40 19.38 -5.25 6.68
C ALA A 40 20.74 -5.18 7.41
N LEU A 41 20.76 -5.19 8.75
CA LEU A 41 22.01 -5.20 9.53
C LEU A 41 22.79 -6.51 9.41
N VAL A 42 22.11 -7.63 9.14
CA VAL A 42 22.72 -8.96 8.95
C VAL A 42 22.83 -9.34 7.47
N ALA A 43 22.40 -8.45 6.55
CA ALA A 43 22.45 -8.70 5.12
C ALA A 43 23.90 -8.64 4.58
N PRO A 44 24.24 -9.46 3.58
CA PRO A 44 25.55 -9.41 2.95
C PRO A 44 25.76 -8.08 2.22
N ALA A 45 27.02 -7.61 2.16
CA ALA A 45 27.35 -6.34 1.51
C ALA A 45 26.89 -6.25 0.04
N SER A 46 26.79 -7.38 -0.66
CA SER A 46 26.29 -7.46 -2.05
C SER A 46 24.79 -7.17 -2.20
N ALA A 47 24.01 -7.22 -1.11
CA ALA A 47 22.58 -6.94 -1.11
C ALA A 47 22.24 -5.52 -0.63
N LEU A 48 23.25 -4.75 -0.19
CA LEU A 48 23.05 -3.41 0.34
C LEU A 48 22.80 -2.40 -0.80
N ALA A 49 21.93 -1.43 -0.54
CA ALA A 49 21.71 -0.32 -1.44
C ALA A 49 22.91 0.64 -1.39
N PRO A 50 23.46 1.10 -2.53
CA PRO A 50 24.58 2.04 -2.55
C PRO A 50 24.30 3.35 -1.78
N GLY A 51 23.05 3.82 -1.83
CA GLY A 51 22.64 5.01 -1.07
C GLY A 51 22.36 4.73 0.41
N GLY A 52 22.06 3.49 0.80
CA GLY A 52 21.65 3.11 2.17
C GLY A 52 22.82 2.68 3.06
N ASN A 53 24.05 3.06 2.69
CA ASN A 53 25.27 2.70 3.40
C ASN A 53 26.17 3.92 3.66
N SER A 54 25.55 5.01 4.13
CA SER A 54 26.22 6.29 4.39
C SER A 54 26.98 6.33 5.72
N GLY A 55 26.68 5.40 6.63
CA GLY A 55 27.20 5.38 8.00
C GLY A 55 26.36 6.20 8.99
N ASN A 56 25.31 6.90 8.52
CA ASN A 56 24.33 7.54 9.38
C ASN A 56 23.07 6.66 9.49
N SER A 57 22.86 6.07 10.67
CA SER A 57 21.75 5.14 10.93
C SER A 57 20.36 5.74 10.67
N MET A 58 20.16 7.03 10.92
CA MET A 58 18.86 7.68 10.67
C MET A 58 18.63 7.83 9.15
N TYR A 59 19.65 8.28 8.42
CA TYR A 59 19.56 8.41 6.96
C TYR A 59 19.38 7.04 6.28
N ASP A 60 20.18 6.05 6.68
CA ASP A 60 20.13 4.69 6.13
C ASP A 60 18.80 3.98 6.46
N PHE A 61 18.17 4.32 7.59
CA PHE A 61 16.81 3.87 7.94
C PHE A 61 15.75 4.44 7.00
N PHE A 62 15.75 5.76 6.78
CA PHE A 62 14.75 6.41 5.91
C PHE A 62 14.89 6.00 4.45
N LEU A 63 16.11 5.82 3.96
CA LEU A 63 16.34 5.42 2.58
C LEU A 63 16.11 3.93 2.34
N GLY A 64 16.37 3.09 3.36
CA GLY A 64 16.36 1.64 3.25
C GLY A 64 17.74 1.10 2.89
N ARG A 65 18.29 0.26 3.77
CA ARG A 65 19.65 -0.25 3.69
C ARG A 65 19.81 -1.46 2.76
N GLU A 66 18.80 -2.31 2.64
CA GLU A 66 18.77 -3.45 1.72
C GLU A 66 18.08 -3.05 0.41
N LEU A 67 18.71 -3.33 -0.75
CA LEU A 67 18.19 -2.89 -2.05
C LEU A 67 16.87 -3.58 -2.43
N ASN A 68 16.79 -4.89 -2.19
CA ASN A 68 15.61 -5.72 -2.42
C ASN A 68 15.45 -6.70 -1.24
N PRO A 69 14.77 -6.28 -0.17
CA PRO A 69 14.53 -7.16 0.97
C PRO A 69 13.69 -8.36 0.56
N ARG A 70 14.29 -9.54 0.68
CA ARG A 70 13.65 -10.82 0.32
C ARG A 70 13.55 -11.77 1.50
N LEU A 71 12.46 -12.52 1.53
CA LEU A 71 12.30 -13.72 2.36
C LEU A 71 12.05 -14.91 1.43
N GLY A 72 13.11 -15.66 1.13
CA GLY A 72 13.07 -16.70 0.10
C GLY A 72 12.77 -16.11 -1.28
N SER A 73 11.70 -16.58 -1.91
CA SER A 73 11.21 -16.06 -3.20
C SER A 73 10.32 -14.83 -3.08
N PHE A 74 9.98 -14.39 -1.86
CA PHE A 74 9.11 -13.25 -1.63
C PHE A 74 9.91 -11.95 -1.58
N ASP A 75 9.64 -11.04 -2.50
CA ASP A 75 10.27 -9.71 -2.58
C ASP A 75 9.34 -8.67 -1.95
N PHE A 76 9.74 -8.11 -0.81
CA PHE A 76 8.93 -7.17 -0.05
C PHE A 76 8.76 -5.84 -0.77
N LYS A 77 9.78 -5.40 -1.52
CA LYS A 77 9.70 -4.16 -2.31
C LYS A 77 8.62 -4.29 -3.36
N TYR A 78 8.72 -5.34 -4.18
CA TYR A 78 7.74 -5.63 -5.23
C TYR A 78 6.33 -5.86 -4.66
N PHE A 79 6.22 -6.57 -3.54
CA PHE A 79 4.95 -6.81 -2.89
C PHE A 79 4.28 -5.51 -2.45
N CYS A 80 4.98 -4.66 -1.69
CA CYS A 80 4.44 -3.42 -1.13
C CYS A 80 4.10 -2.39 -2.21
N GLU A 81 4.88 -2.30 -3.28
CA GLU A 81 4.63 -1.37 -4.39
C GLU A 81 3.34 -1.73 -5.15
N LEU A 82 3.11 -3.01 -5.45
CA LEU A 82 2.07 -3.40 -6.40
C LEU A 82 0.78 -3.87 -5.72
N ARG A 83 0.85 -4.69 -4.67
CA ARG A 83 -0.31 -5.45 -4.20
C ARG A 83 -1.17 -4.70 -3.19
N PRO A 84 -0.67 -4.23 -2.03
CA PRO A 84 -1.50 -3.47 -1.12
C PRO A 84 -1.71 -2.03 -1.61
N GLY A 85 -0.75 -1.44 -2.33
CA GLY A 85 -0.82 -0.08 -2.86
C GLY A 85 -1.83 0.08 -3.99
N LEU A 86 -1.49 -0.43 -5.19
CA LEU A 86 -2.31 -0.20 -6.39
C LEU A 86 -3.69 -0.87 -6.30
N ILE A 87 -3.77 -2.12 -5.84
CA ILE A 87 -5.05 -2.81 -5.68
C ILE A 87 -5.89 -2.10 -4.60
N GLY A 88 -5.27 -1.68 -3.50
CA GLY A 88 -5.94 -0.92 -2.44
C GLY A 88 -6.53 0.40 -2.94
N TRP A 89 -5.79 1.11 -3.80
CA TRP A 89 -6.26 2.34 -4.43
C TRP A 89 -7.51 2.12 -5.29
N VAL A 90 -7.53 1.09 -6.14
CA VAL A 90 -8.72 0.74 -6.95
C VAL A 90 -9.93 0.44 -6.05
N PHE A 91 -9.75 -0.30 -4.96
CA PHE A 91 -10.85 -0.60 -4.04
C PHE A 91 -11.42 0.65 -3.37
N ILE A 92 -10.56 1.59 -2.95
CA ILE A 92 -11.01 2.85 -2.35
C ILE A 92 -11.82 3.66 -3.36
N ASN A 93 -11.36 3.74 -4.61
CA ASN A 93 -12.09 4.44 -5.68
C ASN A 93 -13.48 3.85 -5.92
N LEU A 94 -13.58 2.52 -6.01
CA LEU A 94 -14.87 1.85 -6.18
C LEU A 94 -15.80 2.05 -4.98
N ALA A 95 -15.26 2.06 -3.76
CA ALA A 95 -16.04 2.34 -2.56
C ALA A 95 -16.58 3.78 -2.55
N LEU A 96 -15.77 4.76 -2.99
CA LEU A 96 -16.20 6.16 -3.13
C LEU A 96 -17.23 6.33 -4.25
N LEU A 97 -17.07 5.64 -5.38
CA LEU A 97 -18.05 5.62 -6.47
C LEU A 97 -19.40 5.09 -5.98
N MET A 98 -19.41 3.99 -5.24
CA MET A 98 -20.61 3.40 -4.65
C MET A 98 -21.26 4.35 -3.64
N GLN A 99 -20.46 4.99 -2.77
CA GLN A 99 -20.98 5.94 -1.79
C GLN A 99 -21.61 7.16 -2.46
N GLU A 100 -21.03 7.69 -3.53
CA GLU A 100 -21.63 8.78 -4.29
C GLU A 100 -22.95 8.35 -4.95
N ALA A 101 -23.01 7.12 -5.48
CA ALA A 101 -24.23 6.55 -6.03
C ALA A 101 -25.36 6.48 -4.98
N GLU A 102 -25.05 6.04 -3.77
CA GLU A 102 -26.03 5.94 -2.67
C GLU A 102 -26.52 7.32 -2.21
N LEU A 103 -25.63 8.32 -2.12
CA LEU A 103 -25.97 9.66 -1.65
C LEU A 103 -26.73 10.50 -2.69
N ARG A 104 -26.45 10.31 -3.98
CA ARG A 104 -26.98 11.16 -5.08
C ARG A 104 -27.97 10.43 -5.98
N GLY A 105 -28.20 9.14 -5.76
CA GLY A 105 -28.99 8.26 -6.64
C GLY A 105 -28.26 7.80 -7.91
N SER A 106 -27.21 8.51 -8.33
CA SER A 106 -26.32 8.14 -9.42
C SER A 106 -24.95 8.82 -9.29
N PRO A 107 -23.83 8.16 -9.64
CA PRO A 107 -22.52 8.82 -9.67
C PRO A 107 -22.44 9.89 -10.75
N SER A 108 -21.70 10.96 -10.47
CA SER A 108 -21.39 11.99 -11.47
C SER A 108 -20.51 11.46 -12.61
N LEU A 109 -20.56 12.12 -13.77
CA LEU A 109 -19.69 11.82 -14.91
C LEU A 109 -18.20 11.93 -14.53
N ALA A 110 -17.85 12.91 -13.68
CA ALA A 110 -16.48 13.08 -13.20
C ALA A 110 -16.00 11.85 -12.41
N MET A 111 -16.84 11.29 -11.54
CA MET A 111 -16.48 10.11 -10.74
C MET A 111 -16.28 8.86 -11.61
N TRP A 112 -17.11 8.69 -12.64
CA TRP A 112 -16.92 7.64 -13.65
C TRP A 112 -15.59 7.78 -14.39
N LEU A 113 -15.25 8.99 -14.84
CA LEU A 113 -14.01 9.25 -15.55
C LEU A 113 -12.77 9.01 -14.67
N VAL A 114 -12.78 9.50 -13.43
CA VAL A 114 -11.67 9.31 -12.48
C VAL A 114 -11.47 7.83 -12.17
N ASN A 115 -12.54 7.10 -11.85
CA ASN A 115 -12.46 5.66 -11.59
C ASN A 115 -11.96 4.89 -12.82
N GLY A 116 -12.46 5.23 -14.00
CA GLY A 116 -12.08 4.59 -15.26
C GLY A 116 -10.61 4.80 -15.61
N PHE A 117 -10.11 6.04 -15.57
CA PHE A 117 -8.71 6.34 -15.88
C PHE A 117 -7.74 5.76 -14.86
N GLN A 118 -8.08 5.79 -13.57
CA GLN A 118 -7.23 5.21 -12.53
C GLN A 118 -7.23 3.69 -12.58
N LEU A 119 -8.35 3.06 -12.94
CA LEU A 119 -8.40 1.61 -13.19
C LEU A 119 -7.56 1.22 -14.41
N LEU A 120 -7.60 1.99 -15.48
CA LEU A 120 -6.76 1.77 -16.67
C LEU A 120 -5.28 1.86 -16.30
N TYR A 121 -4.87 2.90 -15.58
CA TYR A 121 -3.48 3.08 -15.14
C TYR A 121 -2.96 1.93 -14.27
N VAL A 122 -3.83 1.33 -13.45
CA VAL A 122 -3.45 0.19 -12.60
C VAL A 122 -3.40 -1.13 -13.39
N GLY A 123 -4.18 -1.23 -14.46
CA GLY A 123 -4.26 -2.42 -15.30
C GLY A 123 -3.25 -2.48 -16.45
N ASP A 124 -2.74 -1.33 -16.88
CA ASP A 124 -1.66 -1.17 -17.87
C ASP A 124 -0.28 -1.33 -17.22
#